data_AF-A0A1G3FHF1-F1
#
_entry.id   AF-A0A1G3FHF1-F1
#
_cell.length_a   1.000
_cell.length_b   1.000
_cell.length_c   1.000
_cell.angle_alpha   90.00
_cell.angle_beta   90.00
_cell.angle_gamma   90.00
#
_symmetry.space_group_name_H-M   'P 1'
#
loop_
_entity.id
_entity.type
_entity.pdbx_description
1 polymer ?
#
loop_
_entity_poly.entity_id
_entity_poly.type
_entity_poly.pdbx_seq_one_letter_code
_entity_poly.pdbx_strand_id
1 'polypeptide(L)'
;MVKRIAGGSARTPQELKRLLDYVTREDGVESSWCNLAGYPREFDPAKTARVAQGWSSAWRGAPKRGHADHIVLSFPRGVDPLHAERIAREWGEAVFGSGDHGDVWRYVAALHRDTDHVHAHFVVDKHGIEQGRFLSICRHAALNFDVMRELHAEISQEHGLNIVASSRLSRGLVESPARDSAQRMAAHARGDSAPTAPPPLSDAERARRLALLQDYARDYEELGRIAAIAAGAEEPVGTGAGFFTRLAEALSASAGALRKGMPLMPDLSLHAEGDAAARLDTARADMILAAEEAWGAIRAMSPSAERVELERSFAEQARTGLPLMPGHPLLAEHARVLTAAEDPYSHPMLVSLARLEATSMESVTPGNDLQAALTHAREEVGERLSALFALREDDLRGAGTSVEEMVARVTAPERSAGQIAAWHDQPTAEAKVLWRETERDLQLEIHDALRGLTVAPPLAEALARDQLLMAERHLRLSEVPAVEAIVDRMQEVLRPEDLDRVRSGDLAPLAAQIRDPALRAAVAHELKNEGDISQDGTVARWADLTRNQARAAELGQGHRSPERDLGHEL
;
A
#
# COMPACT_ATOMS: atom_id res chain seq x y z
N MET A 1 24.57 15.17 -12.01
CA MET A 1 25.39 16.28 -11.48
C MET A 1 24.84 17.59 -12.01
N VAL A 2 24.62 18.60 -11.15
CA VAL A 2 24.12 19.92 -11.57
C VAL A 2 25.24 20.95 -11.46
N LYS A 3 25.48 21.74 -12.49
CA LYS A 3 26.53 22.78 -12.50
C LYS A 3 26.11 23.97 -13.34
N ARG A 4 26.38 25.19 -12.86
CA ARG A 4 26.41 26.39 -13.72
C ARG A 4 27.76 26.55 -14.41
N ILE A 5 27.74 26.85 -15.71
CA ILE A 5 28.94 27.09 -16.50
C ILE A 5 29.49 28.49 -16.22
N ALA A 6 30.76 28.57 -15.80
CA ALA A 6 31.41 29.85 -15.57
C ALA A 6 31.71 30.51 -16.94
N GLY A 7 31.21 31.74 -17.12
CA GLY A 7 31.24 32.42 -18.42
C GLY A 7 30.03 32.13 -19.32
N GLY A 8 29.21 31.14 -19.00
CA GLY A 8 27.93 30.85 -19.67
C GLY A 8 26.79 31.77 -19.20
N SER A 9 27.05 33.07 -19.13
CA SER A 9 26.02 34.07 -18.79
C SER A 9 25.91 35.09 -19.91
N ALA A 10 24.70 35.45 -20.31
CA ALA A 10 24.48 36.48 -21.32
C ALA A 10 24.17 37.83 -20.68
N ARG A 11 24.86 38.88 -21.12
CA ARG A 11 24.57 40.30 -20.76
C ARG A 11 23.92 41.05 -21.91
N THR A 12 24.12 40.59 -23.14
CA THR A 12 23.59 41.22 -24.36
C THR A 12 22.75 40.24 -25.17
N PRO A 13 21.84 40.72 -26.04
CA PRO A 13 21.07 39.87 -26.94
C PRO A 13 21.97 39.01 -27.85
N GLN A 14 23.09 39.56 -28.30
CA GLN A 14 24.05 38.85 -29.15
C GLN A 14 24.76 37.72 -28.39
N GLU A 15 25.11 37.95 -27.13
CA GLU A 15 25.67 36.89 -26.27
C GLU A 15 24.65 35.79 -26.00
N LEU A 16 23.38 36.14 -25.77
CA LEU A 16 22.31 35.16 -25.58
C LEU A 16 22.09 34.34 -26.85
N LYS A 17 22.01 34.98 -28.02
CA LYS A 17 21.88 34.26 -29.28
C LYS A 17 23.02 33.25 -29.47
N ARG A 18 24.27 33.68 -29.26
CA ARG A 18 25.44 32.79 -29.38
C ARG A 18 25.38 31.61 -28.42
N LEU A 19 24.91 31.84 -27.19
CA LEU A 19 24.75 30.80 -26.19
C LEU A 19 23.66 29.80 -26.58
N LEU A 20 22.51 30.28 -27.08
CA LEU A 20 21.43 29.43 -27.58
C LEU A 20 21.90 28.62 -28.79
N ASP A 21 22.53 29.26 -29.77
CA ASP A 21 23.10 28.59 -30.95
C ASP A 21 24.11 27.50 -30.56
N TYR A 22 24.93 27.76 -29.54
CA TYR A 22 25.93 26.80 -29.04
C TYR A 22 25.27 25.57 -28.41
N VAL A 23 24.25 25.78 -27.58
CA VAL A 23 23.55 24.68 -26.88
C VAL A 23 22.69 23.85 -27.84
N THR A 24 22.15 24.44 -28.90
CA THR A 24 21.25 23.74 -29.83
C THR A 24 21.92 23.40 -31.15
N ARG A 25 23.25 23.37 -31.19
CA ARG A 25 24.03 23.06 -32.39
C ARG A 25 23.94 21.56 -32.70
N GLU A 26 23.70 21.21 -33.96
CA GLU A 26 23.45 19.82 -34.40
C GLU A 26 24.55 18.80 -34.02
N ASP A 27 25.80 19.26 -33.85
CA ASP A 27 26.92 18.38 -33.48
C ASP A 27 26.75 17.85 -32.04
N GLY A 28 26.18 16.64 -31.90
CA GLY A 28 26.05 15.93 -30.62
C GLY A 28 24.74 16.15 -29.85
N VAL A 29 23.77 16.88 -30.42
CA VAL A 29 22.43 17.08 -29.86
C VAL A 29 21.52 15.91 -30.22
N GLU A 30 20.89 15.31 -29.21
CA GLU A 30 19.87 14.27 -29.37
C GLU A 30 18.46 14.91 -29.50
N SER A 31 18.18 15.94 -28.69
CA SER A 31 16.89 16.64 -28.69
C SER A 31 17.01 18.06 -28.13
N SER A 32 16.03 18.92 -28.46
CA SER A 32 15.99 20.32 -28.00
C SER A 32 14.57 20.77 -27.69
N TRP A 33 14.37 21.39 -26.53
CA TRP A 33 13.07 21.85 -26.04
C TRP A 33 13.16 23.20 -25.35
N CYS A 34 12.02 23.80 -25.05
CA CYS A 34 11.95 25.10 -24.40
C CYS A 34 10.70 25.25 -23.55
N ASN A 35 10.77 26.15 -22.58
CA ASN A 35 9.62 26.75 -21.92
C ASN A 35 9.74 28.27 -22.11
N LEU A 36 8.97 28.84 -23.04
CA LEU A 36 9.04 30.27 -23.37
C LEU A 36 7.91 31.10 -22.74
N ALA A 37 6.86 30.43 -22.25
CA ALA A 37 5.61 31.05 -21.81
C ALA A 37 4.93 30.28 -20.66
N GLY A 38 5.69 29.55 -19.85
CA GLY A 38 5.16 28.68 -18.79
C GLY A 38 4.68 27.31 -19.28
N TYR A 39 5.02 26.90 -20.51
CA TYR A 39 4.64 25.59 -21.04
C TYR A 39 5.78 24.96 -21.87
N PRO A 40 6.08 23.67 -21.66
CA PRO A 40 7.13 22.96 -22.40
C PRO A 40 6.74 22.69 -23.85
N ARG A 41 7.69 22.87 -24.78
CA ARG A 41 7.53 22.66 -26.24
C ARG A 41 8.84 22.23 -26.88
N GLU A 42 8.76 21.56 -28.03
CA GLU A 42 9.91 21.36 -28.90
C GLU A 42 10.52 22.70 -29.35
N PHE A 43 11.85 22.75 -29.43
CA PHE A 43 12.59 23.94 -29.79
C PHE A 43 13.25 23.79 -31.16
N ASP A 44 13.00 24.78 -32.03
CA ASP A 44 13.59 24.87 -33.36
C ASP A 44 14.82 25.81 -33.30
N PRO A 45 16.05 25.30 -33.54
CA PRO A 45 17.28 26.09 -33.54
C PRO A 45 17.26 27.31 -34.49
N ALA A 46 16.43 27.31 -35.55
CA ALA A 46 16.28 28.48 -36.41
C ALA A 46 15.66 29.69 -35.68
N LYS A 47 15.03 29.47 -34.51
CA LYS A 47 14.34 30.50 -33.73
C LYS A 47 15.21 31.18 -32.66
N THR A 48 16.48 30.80 -32.52
CA THR A 48 17.39 31.35 -31.49
C THR A 48 17.47 32.88 -31.53
N ALA A 49 17.54 33.47 -32.73
CA ALA A 49 17.56 34.93 -32.90
C ALA A 49 16.30 35.61 -32.35
N ARG A 50 15.13 35.04 -32.66
CA ARG A 50 13.82 35.55 -32.21
C ARG A 50 13.67 35.42 -30.70
N VAL A 51 14.08 34.29 -30.12
CA VAL A 51 14.05 34.08 -28.66
C VAL A 51 14.97 35.07 -27.96
N ALA A 52 16.21 35.24 -28.45
CA ALA A 52 17.14 36.19 -27.86
C ALA A 52 16.62 37.63 -27.88
N GLN A 53 15.98 38.04 -28.97
CA GLN A 53 15.33 39.35 -29.07
C GLN A 53 14.13 39.47 -28.11
N GLY A 54 13.31 38.42 -28.02
CA GLY A 54 12.15 38.38 -27.14
C GLY A 54 12.53 38.52 -25.67
N TRP A 55 13.46 37.69 -25.17
CA TRP A 55 13.91 37.75 -23.78
C TRP A 55 14.55 39.09 -23.44
N SER A 56 15.46 39.56 -24.30
CA SER A 56 16.19 40.79 -24.05
C SER A 56 15.34 42.06 -24.06
N SER A 57 14.15 42.03 -24.67
CA SER A 57 13.20 43.14 -24.62
C SER A 57 12.69 43.47 -23.21
N ALA A 58 12.69 42.48 -22.31
CA ALA A 58 12.25 42.63 -20.92
C ALA A 58 13.41 42.95 -19.95
N TRP A 59 14.66 42.87 -20.40
CA TRP A 59 15.82 43.04 -19.52
C TRP A 59 16.00 44.49 -19.07
N ARG A 60 16.29 44.66 -17.78
CA ARG A 60 16.52 45.98 -17.16
C ARG A 60 17.83 46.01 -16.36
N GLY A 61 18.58 47.08 -16.52
CA GLY A 61 19.85 47.27 -15.82
C GLY A 61 20.98 46.34 -16.28
N ALA A 62 22.06 46.30 -15.51
CA ALA A 62 23.29 45.58 -15.84
C ALA A 62 23.72 44.67 -14.67
N PRO A 63 23.03 43.54 -14.43
CA PRO A 63 23.38 42.62 -13.36
C PRO A 63 24.78 42.05 -13.56
N LYS A 64 25.56 42.00 -12.48
CA LYS A 64 26.97 41.55 -12.49
C LYS A 64 27.15 40.15 -13.12
N ARG A 65 26.17 39.27 -12.93
CA ARG A 65 26.15 37.89 -13.43
C ARG A 65 25.28 37.69 -14.68
N GLY A 66 24.98 38.76 -15.42
CA GLY A 66 24.15 38.67 -16.62
C GLY A 66 22.68 38.38 -16.34
N HIS A 67 21.92 38.40 -17.44
CA HIS A 67 20.47 38.23 -17.52
C HIS A 67 20.04 36.80 -17.86
N ALA A 68 20.96 35.94 -18.28
CA ALA A 68 20.72 34.51 -18.44
C ALA A 68 21.83 33.68 -17.78
N ASP A 69 21.49 32.52 -17.24
CA ASP A 69 22.44 31.53 -16.69
C ASP A 69 22.42 30.25 -17.54
N HIS A 70 23.59 29.65 -17.77
CA HIS A 70 23.77 28.35 -18.43
C HIS A 70 24.07 27.25 -17.39
N ILE A 71 23.20 26.26 -17.31
CA ILE A 71 23.23 25.16 -16.35
C ILE A 71 23.35 23.84 -17.11
N VAL A 72 24.09 22.90 -16.54
CA VAL A 72 24.26 21.55 -17.06
C VAL A 72 23.78 20.55 -16.03
N LEU A 73 22.98 19.61 -16.50
CA LEU A 73 22.45 18.46 -15.79
C LEU A 73 23.07 17.19 -16.41
N SER A 74 24.04 16.58 -15.75
CA SER A 74 24.73 15.38 -16.25
C SER A 74 24.20 14.09 -15.61
N PHE A 75 24.12 13.02 -16.41
CA PHE A 75 23.67 11.70 -15.99
C PHE A 75 24.85 10.71 -15.80
N PRO A 76 24.66 9.63 -15.02
CA PRO A 76 25.62 8.53 -14.96
C PRO A 76 25.96 7.96 -16.34
N ARG A 77 27.14 7.35 -16.46
CA ARG A 77 27.56 6.69 -17.71
C ARG A 77 26.62 5.53 -18.02
N GLY A 78 26.24 5.37 -19.28
CA GLY A 78 25.40 4.25 -19.74
C GLY A 78 23.90 4.47 -19.60
N VAL A 79 23.45 5.62 -19.09
CA VAL A 79 22.03 5.99 -19.11
C VAL A 79 21.59 6.20 -20.56
N ASP A 80 20.44 5.61 -20.90
CA ASP A 80 19.83 5.75 -22.21
C ASP A 80 19.42 7.22 -22.49
N PRO A 81 19.71 7.79 -23.67
CA PRO A 81 19.38 9.19 -23.98
C PRO A 81 17.90 9.53 -23.88
N LEU A 82 17.00 8.64 -24.31
CA LEU A 82 15.56 8.90 -24.26
C LEU A 82 15.07 8.93 -22.81
N HIS A 83 15.62 8.05 -21.96
CA HIS A 83 15.36 8.06 -20.52
C HIS A 83 15.89 9.36 -19.89
N ALA A 84 17.14 9.75 -20.19
CA ALA A 84 17.73 11.00 -19.69
C ALA A 84 16.94 12.25 -20.12
N GLU A 85 16.40 12.26 -21.35
CA GLU A 85 15.56 13.34 -21.85
C GLU A 85 14.29 13.53 -21.01
N ARG A 86 13.58 12.44 -20.71
CA ARG A 86 12.35 12.49 -19.90
C ARG A 86 12.61 13.11 -18.54
N ILE A 87 13.64 12.64 -17.85
CA ILE A 87 14.05 13.16 -16.54
C ILE A 87 14.45 14.64 -16.66
N ALA A 88 15.23 15.02 -17.69
CA ALA A 88 15.67 16.39 -17.88
C ALA A 88 14.51 17.36 -18.16
N ARG A 89 13.51 16.93 -18.95
CA ARG A 89 12.32 17.74 -19.24
C ARG A 89 11.51 18.02 -17.97
N GLU A 90 11.23 16.99 -17.20
CA GLU A 90 10.50 17.10 -15.94
C GLU A 90 11.27 17.91 -14.90
N TRP A 91 12.58 17.68 -14.77
CA TRP A 91 13.44 18.48 -13.90
C TRP A 91 13.45 19.96 -14.31
N GLY A 92 13.50 20.26 -15.60
CA GLY A 92 13.43 21.63 -16.11
C GLY A 92 12.11 22.32 -15.74
N GLU A 93 11.00 21.59 -15.83
CA GLU A 93 9.69 22.11 -15.45
C GLU A 93 9.58 22.31 -13.93
N ALA A 94 9.99 21.33 -13.12
CA ALA A 94 9.97 21.43 -11.67
C ALA A 94 10.85 22.59 -11.14
N VAL A 95 12.03 22.78 -11.73
CA VAL A 95 12.99 23.80 -11.27
C VAL A 95 12.69 25.20 -11.82
N PHE A 96 12.21 25.31 -13.06
CA PHE A 96 12.06 26.59 -13.74
C PHE A 96 10.62 26.93 -14.15
N GLY A 97 9.81 25.94 -14.50
CA GLY A 97 8.44 26.13 -15.02
C GLY A 97 7.34 26.18 -13.96
N SER A 98 7.54 25.53 -12.80
CA SER A 98 6.52 25.33 -11.76
C SER A 98 6.04 26.60 -11.06
N GLY A 99 6.91 27.62 -10.94
CA GLY A 99 6.66 28.81 -10.13
C GLY A 99 7.01 28.66 -8.64
N ASP A 100 7.24 27.44 -8.14
CA ASP A 100 7.51 27.13 -6.72
C ASP A 100 8.76 27.83 -6.17
N HIS A 101 9.68 28.17 -7.06
CA HIS A 101 10.94 28.83 -6.75
C HIS A 101 10.90 30.35 -6.91
N GLY A 102 9.68 30.90 -6.94
CA GLY A 102 9.40 32.32 -6.74
C GLY A 102 8.79 33.03 -7.95
N ASP A 103 8.96 32.49 -9.16
CA ASP A 103 8.36 32.96 -10.42
C ASP A 103 8.52 31.84 -11.45
N VAL A 104 7.86 31.96 -12.60
CA VAL A 104 8.05 31.06 -13.75
C VAL A 104 9.18 31.61 -14.61
N TRP A 105 10.19 30.80 -14.90
CA TRP A 105 11.39 31.19 -15.65
C TRP A 105 11.39 30.59 -17.05
N ARG A 106 11.70 31.41 -18.05
CA ARG A 106 11.86 30.91 -19.43
C ARG A 106 13.16 30.14 -19.55
N TYR A 107 13.16 29.05 -20.30
CA TYR A 107 14.40 28.36 -20.64
C TYR A 107 14.37 27.74 -22.04
N VAL A 108 15.55 27.52 -22.58
CA VAL A 108 15.82 26.65 -23.73
C VAL A 108 16.78 25.58 -23.27
N ALA A 109 16.53 24.34 -23.64
CA ALA A 109 17.34 23.20 -23.25
C ALA A 109 17.62 22.26 -24.41
N ALA A 110 18.72 21.53 -24.31
CA ALA A 110 19.11 20.51 -25.27
C ALA A 110 19.84 19.37 -24.57
N LEU A 111 19.59 18.13 -25.01
CA LEU A 111 20.29 16.94 -24.55
C LEU A 111 21.47 16.63 -25.47
N HIS A 112 22.65 16.43 -24.89
CA HIS A 112 23.90 16.16 -25.61
C HIS A 112 24.45 14.77 -25.25
N ARG A 113 25.11 14.14 -26.23
CA ARG A 113 25.80 12.84 -26.11
C ARG A 113 27.22 12.87 -26.72
N ASP A 114 27.80 14.04 -26.85
CA ASP A 114 29.16 14.25 -27.39
C ASP A 114 30.28 13.82 -26.41
N THR A 115 29.94 13.42 -25.19
CA THR A 115 30.89 12.91 -24.18
C THR A 115 30.48 11.54 -23.66
N ASP A 116 31.34 10.91 -22.84
CA ASP A 116 31.03 9.63 -22.15
C ASP A 116 29.76 9.68 -21.26
N HIS A 117 29.29 10.88 -20.93
CA HIS A 117 28.08 11.12 -20.14
C HIS A 117 27.03 11.86 -20.98
N VAL A 118 25.80 11.34 -20.98
CA VAL A 118 24.64 12.11 -21.47
C VAL A 118 24.42 13.29 -20.53
N HIS A 119 24.17 14.47 -21.10
CA HIS A 119 23.94 15.67 -20.29
C HIS A 119 22.99 16.66 -20.98
N ALA A 120 22.12 17.28 -20.19
CA ALA A 120 21.23 18.33 -20.65
C ALA A 120 21.79 19.71 -20.31
N HIS A 121 21.81 20.59 -21.29
CA HIS A 121 22.10 22.01 -21.14
C HIS A 121 20.81 22.79 -20.98
N PHE A 122 20.77 23.74 -20.06
CA PHE A 122 19.67 24.68 -19.84
C PHE A 122 20.20 26.11 -19.90
N VAL A 123 19.65 26.91 -20.80
CA VAL A 123 19.84 28.36 -20.83
C VAL A 123 18.58 28.99 -20.28
N VAL A 124 18.68 29.66 -19.13
CA VAL A 124 17.52 30.15 -18.37
C VAL A 124 17.52 31.68 -18.34
N ASP A 125 16.40 32.29 -18.71
CA ASP A 125 16.16 33.73 -18.55
C ASP A 125 15.96 34.05 -17.08
N LYS A 126 16.72 35.01 -16.56
CA LYS A 126 16.65 35.40 -15.15
C LYS A 126 15.57 36.43 -14.89
N HIS A 127 14.76 36.75 -15.89
CA HIS A 127 13.57 37.56 -15.75
C HIS A 127 12.33 36.66 -15.75
N GLY A 128 11.57 36.70 -14.65
CA GLY A 128 10.36 35.89 -14.48
C GLY A 128 9.23 36.31 -15.41
N ILE A 129 8.34 35.37 -15.73
CA ILE A 129 7.23 35.60 -16.68
C ILE A 129 6.04 36.24 -15.96
N GLU A 130 5.70 35.77 -14.77
CA GLU A 130 4.44 36.14 -14.10
C GLU A 130 4.62 37.41 -13.27
N GLN A 131 5.67 37.45 -12.45
CA GLN A 131 5.88 38.53 -11.48
C GLN A 131 7.06 39.43 -11.87
N GLY A 132 7.80 39.07 -12.92
CA GLY A 132 8.99 39.80 -13.36
C GLY A 132 10.13 39.79 -12.34
N ARG A 133 10.15 38.80 -11.44
CA ARG A 133 11.21 38.69 -10.44
C ARG A 133 12.55 38.39 -11.09
N PHE A 134 13.64 38.65 -10.38
CA PHE A 134 14.98 38.33 -10.84
C PHE A 134 15.46 37.00 -10.25
N LEU A 135 15.85 36.05 -11.11
CA LEU A 135 16.32 34.74 -10.68
C LEU A 135 17.69 34.86 -10.01
N SER A 136 17.75 34.46 -8.73
CA SER A 136 18.97 34.43 -7.96
C SER A 136 19.30 33.03 -7.48
N ILE A 137 20.27 32.38 -8.14
CA ILE A 137 20.80 31.08 -7.71
C ILE A 137 22.02 31.31 -6.81
N CYS A 138 21.83 31.15 -5.50
CA CYS A 138 22.90 31.23 -4.50
C CYS A 138 22.56 30.43 -3.24
N ARG A 139 23.55 30.17 -2.39
CA ARG A 139 23.39 29.30 -1.20
C ARG A 139 22.32 29.73 -0.19
N HIS A 140 21.86 30.99 -0.21
CA HIS A 140 20.83 31.49 0.71
C HIS A 140 19.51 31.83 0.01
N ALA A 141 19.39 31.54 -1.29
CA ALA A 141 18.14 31.72 -2.02
C ALA A 141 17.31 30.43 -1.93
N ALA A 142 15.99 30.58 -2.10
CA ALA A 142 15.06 29.46 -2.17
C ALA A 142 15.49 28.44 -3.24
N LEU A 143 15.94 28.94 -4.39
CA LEU A 143 16.59 28.11 -5.40
C LEU A 143 18.12 28.15 -5.26
N ASN A 144 18.69 26.99 -4.94
CA ASN A 144 20.14 26.78 -4.83
C ASN A 144 20.53 25.42 -5.42
N PHE A 145 21.85 25.15 -5.52
CA PHE A 145 22.34 23.92 -6.16
C PHE A 145 22.07 22.66 -5.33
N ASP A 146 21.74 22.75 -4.05
CA ASP A 146 21.40 21.60 -3.24
C ASP A 146 19.98 21.15 -3.57
N VAL A 147 19.02 22.09 -3.54
CA VAL A 147 17.63 21.89 -4.00
C VAL A 147 17.58 21.34 -5.43
N MET A 148 18.34 21.93 -6.36
CA MET A 148 18.41 21.46 -7.74
C MET A 148 18.92 20.00 -7.87
N ARG A 149 19.85 19.59 -7.00
CA ARG A 149 20.39 18.22 -7.01
C ARG A 149 19.43 17.24 -6.37
N GLU A 150 18.71 17.66 -5.33
CA GLU A 150 17.67 16.88 -4.65
C GLU A 150 16.53 16.58 -5.63
N LEU A 151 15.97 17.60 -6.29
CA LEU A 151 14.95 17.42 -7.33
C LEU A 151 15.43 16.52 -8.48
N HIS A 152 16.71 16.61 -8.86
CA HIS A 152 17.25 15.71 -9.88
C HIS A 152 17.29 14.26 -9.40
N ALA A 153 17.66 14.00 -8.15
CA ALA A 153 17.69 12.65 -7.60
C ALA A 153 16.28 12.07 -7.42
N GLU A 154 15.37 12.86 -6.87
CA GLU A 154 13.96 12.51 -6.67
C GLU A 154 13.29 12.13 -8.00
N ILE A 155 13.30 13.03 -8.98
CA ILE A 155 12.72 12.77 -10.31
C ILE A 155 13.44 11.60 -10.99
N SER A 156 14.76 11.44 -10.83
CA SER A 156 15.44 10.27 -11.40
C SER A 156 14.95 8.96 -10.78
N GLN A 157 14.72 8.92 -9.45
CA GLN A 157 14.23 7.74 -8.75
C GLN A 157 12.81 7.36 -9.18
N GLU A 158 11.93 8.33 -9.40
CA GLU A 158 10.57 8.11 -9.92
C GLU A 158 10.57 7.45 -11.31
N HIS A 159 11.60 7.72 -12.12
CA HIS A 159 11.80 7.08 -13.42
C HIS A 159 12.64 5.79 -13.34
N GLY A 160 12.97 5.32 -12.13
CA GLY A 160 13.73 4.08 -11.92
C GLY A 160 15.25 4.22 -12.05
N LEU A 161 15.78 5.45 -12.06
CA LEU A 161 17.22 5.73 -12.10
C LEU A 161 17.72 6.19 -10.72
N ASN A 162 18.41 5.32 -10.00
CA ASN A 162 18.93 5.65 -8.68
C ASN A 162 20.16 6.57 -8.75
N ILE A 163 19.95 7.86 -8.45
CA ILE A 163 21.02 8.86 -8.31
C ILE A 163 20.97 9.43 -6.89
N VAL A 164 22.14 9.61 -6.28
CA VAL A 164 22.23 10.19 -4.93
C VAL A 164 22.51 11.70 -4.98
N ALA A 165 21.65 12.50 -4.35
CA ALA A 165 21.83 13.95 -4.16
C ALA A 165 22.83 14.30 -3.04
N SER A 166 23.98 13.62 -2.98
CA SER A 166 24.99 13.91 -1.95
C SER A 166 25.83 15.14 -2.31
N SER A 167 26.03 16.02 -1.33
CA SER A 167 26.96 17.13 -1.49
C SER A 167 28.41 16.60 -1.57
N ARG A 168 29.35 17.46 -1.97
CA ARG A 168 30.78 17.09 -1.91
C ARG A 168 31.22 16.86 -0.45
N LEU A 169 30.72 17.71 0.45
CA LEU A 169 31.07 17.65 1.86
C LEU A 169 30.50 16.38 2.51
N SER A 170 29.26 16.00 2.24
CA SER A 170 28.69 14.75 2.79
C SER A 170 29.41 13.48 2.30
N ARG A 171 30.19 13.58 1.21
CA ARG A 171 31.08 12.52 0.71
C ARG A 171 32.51 12.60 1.23
N GLY A 172 32.81 13.43 2.23
CA GLY A 172 34.15 13.56 2.79
C GLY A 172 35.12 14.41 1.95
N LEU A 173 34.64 15.10 0.90
CA LEU A 173 35.49 15.97 0.06
C LEU A 173 35.56 17.37 0.67
N VAL A 174 36.50 17.57 1.61
CA VAL A 174 36.71 18.84 2.33
C VAL A 174 37.19 19.95 1.40
N GLU A 175 38.08 19.63 0.47
CA GLU A 175 38.74 20.62 -0.37
C GLU A 175 37.81 21.24 -1.43
N SER A 176 38.04 22.52 -1.72
CA SER A 176 37.33 23.20 -2.80
C SER A 176 37.61 22.50 -4.14
N PRO A 177 36.59 22.37 -5.02
CA PRO A 177 36.85 21.89 -6.37
C PRO A 177 37.82 22.84 -7.08
N ALA A 178 38.65 22.30 -7.98
CA ALA A 178 39.39 23.14 -8.92
C ALA A 178 38.39 24.07 -9.65
N ARG A 179 38.66 25.39 -9.64
CA ARG A 179 37.80 26.37 -10.31
C ARG A 179 37.99 26.21 -11.82
N ASP A 180 36.95 25.79 -12.54
CA ASP A 180 37.19 25.35 -13.92
C ASP A 180 36.34 25.93 -15.05
N SER A 181 37.04 26.69 -15.89
CA SER A 181 36.90 26.93 -17.34
C SER A 181 37.79 28.12 -17.73
N ALA A 182 37.69 29.25 -17.02
CA ALA A 182 38.51 30.44 -17.29
C ALA A 182 40.02 30.23 -17.01
N GLN A 183 40.37 29.44 -15.99
CA GLN A 183 41.77 29.12 -15.67
C GLN A 183 42.36 28.09 -16.64
N ARG A 184 41.59 27.07 -17.07
CA ARG A 184 42.00 26.16 -18.16
C ARG A 184 42.13 26.87 -19.51
N MET A 185 41.20 27.78 -19.86
CA MET A 185 41.31 28.60 -21.09
C MET A 185 42.48 29.57 -21.03
N ALA A 186 42.75 30.19 -19.87
CA ALA A 186 43.90 31.05 -19.69
C ALA A 186 45.23 30.28 -19.69
N ALA A 187 45.27 29.05 -19.16
CA ALA A 187 46.41 28.15 -19.24
C ALA A 187 46.67 27.68 -20.68
N HIS A 188 45.62 27.27 -21.40
CA HIS A 188 45.71 26.94 -22.82
C HIS A 188 46.16 28.13 -23.69
N ALA A 189 45.67 29.34 -23.41
CA ALA A 189 46.11 30.56 -24.10
C ALA A 189 47.56 30.96 -23.77
N ARG A 190 48.13 30.44 -22.68
CA ARG A 190 49.53 30.65 -22.27
C ARG A 190 50.46 29.48 -22.62
N GLY A 191 49.93 28.37 -23.15
CA GLY A 191 50.69 27.17 -23.49
C GLY A 191 51.01 26.25 -22.30
N ASP A 192 50.41 26.48 -21.13
CA ASP A 192 50.62 25.65 -19.94
C ASP A 192 49.68 24.43 -19.94
N SER A 193 50.25 23.23 -19.78
CA SER A 193 49.53 21.95 -19.87
C SER A 193 48.89 21.48 -18.56
N ALA A 194 49.07 22.19 -17.44
CA ALA A 194 48.56 21.79 -16.13
C ALA A 194 47.70 22.89 -15.47
N PRO A 195 46.47 22.59 -15.01
CA PRO A 195 45.66 23.54 -14.26
C PRO A 195 46.32 23.88 -12.92
N THR A 196 46.36 25.17 -12.59
CA THR A 196 46.87 25.65 -11.31
C THR A 196 45.96 25.19 -10.16
N ALA A 197 46.53 24.60 -9.11
CA ALA A 197 45.76 24.13 -7.96
C ALA A 197 44.92 25.27 -7.34
N PRO A 198 43.68 25.00 -6.87
CA PRO A 198 42.87 26.02 -6.21
C PRO A 198 43.61 26.54 -4.96
N PRO A 199 43.43 27.82 -4.57
CA PRO A 199 44.01 28.34 -3.34
C PRO A 199 43.52 27.52 -2.14
N PRO A 200 44.40 27.21 -1.18
CA PRO A 200 44.02 26.42 -0.01
C PRO A 200 42.90 27.12 0.77
N LEU A 201 42.05 26.32 1.40
CA LEU A 201 41.03 26.83 2.32
C LEU A 201 41.70 27.58 3.47
N SER A 202 41.12 28.69 3.92
CA SER A 202 41.51 29.30 5.20
C SER A 202 41.28 28.31 6.34
N ASP A 203 42.12 28.34 7.37
CA ASP A 203 41.99 27.44 8.53
C ASP A 203 40.59 27.46 9.16
N ALA A 204 39.97 28.65 9.26
CA ALA A 204 38.61 28.80 9.78
C ALA A 204 37.56 28.09 8.91
N GLU A 205 37.68 28.15 7.58
CA GLU A 205 36.78 27.45 6.66
C GLU A 205 37.00 25.93 6.69
N ARG A 206 38.25 25.50 6.78
CA ARG A 206 38.61 24.07 6.91
C ARG A 206 38.06 23.50 8.22
N ALA A 207 38.22 24.21 9.33
CA ALA A 207 37.67 23.82 10.63
C ALA A 207 36.13 23.70 10.59
N ARG A 208 35.43 24.66 9.98
CA ARG A 208 33.97 24.59 9.80
C ARG A 208 33.52 23.36 9.00
N ARG A 209 34.21 23.05 7.90
CA ARG A 209 33.90 21.87 7.07
C ARG A 209 34.17 20.56 7.80
N LEU A 210 35.25 20.48 8.56
CA LEU A 210 35.55 19.31 9.40
C LEU A 210 34.51 19.12 10.50
N ALA A 211 33.99 20.19 11.10
CA ALA A 211 32.90 20.10 12.08
C ALA A 211 31.62 19.52 11.46
N LEU A 212 31.22 20.00 10.27
CA LEU A 212 30.07 19.47 9.54
C LEU A 212 30.25 17.98 9.16
N LEU A 213 31.47 17.55 8.86
CA LEU A 213 31.75 16.12 8.62
C LEU A 213 31.53 15.27 9.87
N GLN A 214 31.75 15.82 11.07
CA GLN A 214 31.43 15.10 12.32
C GLN A 214 29.92 14.94 12.51
N ASP A 215 29.12 15.91 12.06
CA ASP A 215 27.66 15.80 12.08
C ASP A 215 27.21 14.68 11.14
N TYR A 216 27.64 14.69 9.88
CA TYR A 216 27.35 13.60 8.94
C TYR A 216 27.81 12.24 9.48
N ALA A 217 29.01 12.17 10.09
CA ALA A 217 29.48 10.92 10.66
C ALA A 217 28.57 10.39 11.79
N ARG A 218 27.93 11.27 12.56
CA ARG A 218 26.93 10.86 13.57
C ARG A 218 25.68 10.29 12.90
N ASP A 219 25.18 10.95 11.86
CA ASP A 219 24.00 10.49 11.12
C ASP A 219 24.23 9.10 10.52
N TYR A 220 25.38 8.87 9.87
CA TYR A 220 25.76 7.56 9.33
C TYR A 220 25.89 6.49 10.42
N GLU A 221 26.41 6.84 11.60
CA GLU A 221 26.51 5.90 12.73
C GLU A 221 25.12 5.54 13.28
N GLU A 222 24.21 6.52 13.37
CA GLU A 222 22.85 6.31 13.84
C GLU A 222 22.05 5.43 12.88
N LEU A 223 22.13 5.70 11.57
CA LEU A 223 21.56 4.84 10.53
C LEU A 223 22.16 3.42 10.59
N GLY A 224 23.46 3.31 10.83
CA GLY A 224 24.14 2.02 11.00
C GLY A 224 23.59 1.21 12.18
N ARG A 225 23.28 1.87 13.31
CA ARG A 225 22.62 1.22 14.45
C ARG A 225 21.21 0.76 14.13
N ILE A 226 20.43 1.57 13.40
CA ILE A 226 19.08 1.20 12.97
C ILE A 226 19.14 -0.03 12.05
N ALA A 227 20.07 -0.05 11.08
CA ALA A 227 20.28 -1.20 10.21
C ALA A 227 20.70 -2.45 11.00
N ALA A 228 21.57 -2.31 12.00
CA ALA A 228 21.97 -3.42 12.86
C ALA A 228 20.80 -3.97 13.70
N ILE A 229 19.90 -3.11 14.18
CA ILE A 229 18.67 -3.55 14.86
C ILE A 229 17.76 -4.30 13.89
N ALA A 230 17.59 -3.79 12.67
CA ALA A 230 16.77 -4.42 11.63
C ALA A 230 17.31 -5.77 11.15
N ALA A 231 18.62 -6.00 11.26
CA ALA A 231 19.24 -7.29 10.93
C ALA A 231 18.82 -8.44 11.87
N GLY A 232 18.35 -8.14 13.09
CA GLY A 232 17.96 -9.15 14.08
C GLY A 232 19.16 -9.93 14.66
N ALA A 233 18.91 -10.77 15.67
CA ALA A 233 19.94 -11.56 16.37
C ALA A 233 20.17 -12.97 15.76
N GLU A 234 19.37 -13.36 14.77
CA GLU A 234 19.35 -14.72 14.24
C GLU A 234 19.45 -14.70 12.71
N GLU A 235 20.66 -14.59 12.17
CA GLU A 235 20.91 -15.10 10.82
C GLU A 235 21.25 -16.59 10.90
N PRO A 236 20.61 -17.46 10.10
CA PRO A 236 20.97 -18.86 10.01
C PRO A 236 22.43 -19.00 9.57
N VAL A 237 23.19 -19.82 10.29
CA VAL A 237 24.58 -20.14 9.96
C VAL A 237 24.63 -20.79 8.57
N GLY A 238 25.19 -20.10 7.57
CA GLY A 238 25.54 -20.70 6.28
C GLY A 238 25.39 -19.81 5.04
N THR A 239 24.62 -18.73 5.10
CA THR A 239 24.55 -17.72 4.02
C THR A 239 25.30 -16.48 4.46
N GLY A 240 26.06 -15.84 3.56
CA GLY A 240 26.83 -14.64 3.90
C GLY A 240 25.98 -13.55 4.55
N ALA A 241 26.62 -12.64 5.28
CA ALA A 241 25.96 -11.56 6.04
C ALA A 241 24.82 -10.93 5.24
N GLY A 242 23.60 -10.94 5.76
CA GLY A 242 22.41 -10.42 5.10
C GLY A 242 22.49 -8.92 4.81
N PHE A 243 21.53 -8.42 4.02
CA PHE A 243 21.55 -7.04 3.52
C PHE A 243 21.71 -5.99 4.63
N PHE A 244 20.92 -6.09 5.70
CA PHE A 244 20.96 -5.12 6.81
C PHE A 244 22.26 -5.20 7.61
N THR A 245 22.86 -6.39 7.73
CA THR A 245 24.18 -6.59 8.34
C THR A 245 25.26 -5.88 7.53
N ARG A 246 25.32 -6.12 6.21
CA ARG A 246 26.27 -5.43 5.32
C ARG A 246 26.03 -3.92 5.28
N LEU A 247 24.77 -3.49 5.31
CA LEU A 247 24.40 -2.08 5.36
C LEU A 247 24.90 -1.41 6.65
N ALA A 248 24.72 -2.05 7.80
CA ALA A 248 25.24 -1.56 9.08
C ALA A 248 26.76 -1.40 9.06
N GLU A 249 27.48 -2.40 8.52
CA GLU A 249 28.94 -2.35 8.36
C GLU A 249 29.39 -1.21 7.45
N ALA A 250 28.76 -1.07 6.28
CA ALA A 250 29.08 -0.02 5.32
C ALA A 250 28.81 1.39 5.88
N LEU A 251 27.71 1.58 6.61
CA LEU A 251 27.36 2.84 7.26
C LEU A 251 28.35 3.18 8.39
N SER A 252 28.74 2.19 9.20
CA SER A 252 29.76 2.34 10.25
C SER A 252 31.14 2.70 9.66
N ALA A 253 31.54 2.02 8.58
CA ALA A 253 32.77 2.34 7.86
C ALA A 253 32.74 3.78 7.29
N SER A 254 31.60 4.19 6.75
CA SER A 254 31.38 5.56 6.23
C SER A 254 31.50 6.60 7.35
N ALA A 255 30.89 6.37 8.51
CA ALA A 255 31.04 7.23 9.68
C ALA A 255 32.51 7.35 10.12
N GLY A 256 33.24 6.22 10.15
CA GLY A 256 34.67 6.20 10.47
C GLY A 256 35.54 6.99 9.49
N ALA A 257 35.24 6.93 8.19
CA ALA A 257 35.94 7.70 7.16
C ALA A 257 35.69 9.21 7.30
N LEU A 258 34.43 9.62 7.49
CA LEU A 258 34.05 11.03 7.65
C LEU A 258 34.67 11.65 8.91
N ARG A 259 34.74 10.91 10.03
CA ARG A 259 35.42 11.34 11.27
C ARG A 259 36.89 11.71 11.04
N LYS A 260 37.55 10.99 10.13
CA LYS A 260 38.97 11.19 9.76
C LYS A 260 39.15 12.24 8.66
N GLY A 261 38.06 12.86 8.18
CA GLY A 261 38.09 13.78 7.05
C GLY A 261 38.45 13.12 5.72
N MET A 262 38.23 11.81 5.61
CA MET A 262 38.52 11.05 4.39
C MET A 262 37.29 10.96 3.49
N PRO A 263 37.47 10.92 2.16
CA PRO A 263 36.38 10.70 1.23
C PRO A 263 35.68 9.36 1.48
N LEU A 264 34.36 9.33 1.31
CA LEU A 264 33.60 8.10 1.25
C LEU A 264 33.95 7.35 -0.04
N MET A 265 34.18 6.05 0.09
CA MET A 265 34.32 5.15 -1.05
C MET A 265 33.01 4.38 -1.21
N PRO A 266 32.50 4.21 -2.45
CA PRO A 266 31.35 3.34 -2.68
C PRO A 266 31.68 1.93 -2.21
N ASP A 267 30.87 1.39 -1.29
CA ASP A 267 30.94 -0.03 -0.97
C ASP A 267 30.14 -0.81 -2.03
N LEU A 268 30.86 -1.34 -3.01
CA LEU A 268 30.26 -2.09 -4.12
C LEU A 268 29.66 -3.43 -3.66
N SER A 269 29.98 -3.91 -2.45
CA SER A 269 29.43 -5.16 -1.92
C SER A 269 27.92 -5.06 -1.63
N LEU A 270 27.41 -3.87 -1.32
CA LEU A 270 25.97 -3.62 -1.14
C LEU A 270 25.16 -3.84 -2.43
N HIS A 271 25.81 -3.71 -3.59
CA HIS A 271 25.21 -3.90 -4.91
C HIS A 271 25.62 -5.24 -5.57
N ALA A 272 26.39 -6.07 -4.87
CA ALA A 272 26.88 -7.34 -5.42
C ALA A 272 25.75 -8.31 -5.77
N GLU A 273 24.59 -8.18 -5.12
CA GLU A 273 23.38 -8.99 -5.36
C GLU A 273 22.48 -8.44 -6.49
N GLY A 274 22.89 -7.37 -7.19
CA GLY A 274 22.13 -6.77 -8.29
C GLY A 274 21.20 -5.63 -7.88
N ASP A 275 20.36 -5.18 -8.82
CA ASP A 275 19.38 -4.11 -8.61
C ASP A 275 18.27 -4.54 -7.63
N ALA A 276 18.00 -3.71 -6.62
CA ALA A 276 17.03 -4.01 -5.58
C ALA A 276 15.60 -4.09 -6.14
N ALA A 277 15.26 -3.26 -7.13
CA ALA A 277 13.96 -3.32 -7.78
C ALA A 277 13.80 -4.63 -8.56
N ALA A 278 14.78 -4.98 -9.38
CA ALA A 278 14.79 -6.27 -10.09
C ALA A 278 14.67 -7.48 -9.14
N ARG A 279 15.29 -7.45 -7.96
CA ARG A 279 15.16 -8.53 -6.97
C ARG A 279 13.78 -8.60 -6.34
N LEU A 280 13.15 -7.45 -6.05
CA LEU A 280 11.78 -7.43 -5.55
C LEU A 280 10.82 -7.99 -6.59
N ASP A 281 11.03 -7.67 -7.86
CA ASP A 281 10.25 -8.22 -8.96
C ASP A 281 10.46 -9.73 -9.10
N THR A 282 11.71 -10.22 -9.00
CA THR A 282 12.00 -11.67 -8.98
C THR A 282 11.33 -12.35 -7.78
N ALA A 283 11.49 -11.81 -6.57
CA ALA A 283 10.89 -12.38 -5.37
C ALA A 283 9.36 -12.41 -5.45
N ARG A 284 8.75 -11.38 -6.06
CA ARG A 284 7.30 -11.35 -6.33
C ARG A 284 6.91 -12.45 -7.32
N ALA A 285 7.68 -12.64 -8.40
CA ALA A 285 7.42 -13.71 -9.36
C ALA A 285 7.55 -15.11 -8.74
N ASP A 286 8.59 -15.33 -7.94
CA ASP A 286 8.80 -16.59 -7.22
C ASP A 286 7.66 -16.87 -6.24
N MET A 287 7.15 -15.84 -5.55
CA MET A 287 6.01 -15.97 -4.66
C MET A 287 4.71 -16.31 -5.39
N ILE A 288 4.48 -15.77 -6.60
CA ILE A 288 3.34 -16.17 -7.45
C ILE A 288 3.44 -17.64 -7.79
N LEU A 289 4.59 -18.05 -8.32
CA LEU A 289 4.81 -19.44 -8.75
C LEU A 289 4.61 -20.39 -7.58
N ALA A 290 5.16 -20.06 -6.41
CA ALA A 290 4.96 -20.86 -5.20
C ALA A 290 3.48 -20.92 -4.78
N ALA A 291 2.73 -19.82 -4.89
CA ALA A 291 1.30 -19.80 -4.57
C ALA A 291 0.47 -20.64 -5.56
N GLU A 292 0.76 -20.55 -6.86
CA GLU A 292 0.11 -21.36 -7.90
C GLU A 292 0.42 -22.86 -7.74
N GLU A 293 1.68 -23.20 -7.48
CA GLU A 293 2.12 -24.57 -7.21
C GLU A 293 1.49 -25.13 -5.93
N ALA A 294 1.47 -24.36 -4.84
CA ALA A 294 0.86 -24.76 -3.58
C ALA A 294 -0.64 -25.00 -3.75
N TRP A 295 -1.36 -24.07 -4.39
CA TRP A 295 -2.79 -24.23 -4.67
C TRP A 295 -3.05 -25.46 -5.56
N GLY A 296 -2.27 -25.64 -6.63
CA GLY A 296 -2.37 -26.80 -7.50
C GLY A 296 -2.12 -28.12 -6.76
N ALA A 297 -1.13 -28.16 -5.86
CA ALA A 297 -0.83 -29.33 -5.04
C ALA A 297 -1.97 -29.66 -4.06
N ILE A 298 -2.53 -28.65 -3.39
CA ILE A 298 -3.69 -28.82 -2.51
C ILE A 298 -4.89 -29.39 -3.29
N ARG A 299 -5.17 -28.86 -4.48
CA ARG A 299 -6.27 -29.34 -5.33
C ARG A 299 -6.06 -30.75 -5.88
N ALA A 300 -4.81 -31.19 -6.02
CA ALA A 300 -4.47 -32.55 -6.44
C ALA A 300 -4.60 -33.59 -5.32
N MET A 301 -4.74 -33.17 -4.05
CA MET A 301 -4.95 -34.09 -2.94
C MET A 301 -6.29 -34.83 -3.06
N SER A 302 -6.31 -36.07 -2.59
CA SER A 302 -7.56 -36.82 -2.43
C SER A 302 -8.55 -36.06 -1.54
N PRO A 303 -9.86 -36.16 -1.81
CA PRO A 303 -10.90 -35.57 -0.96
C PRO A 303 -10.81 -35.93 0.52
N SER A 304 -10.50 -34.96 1.38
CA SER A 304 -10.35 -35.16 2.84
C SER A 304 -10.61 -33.86 3.62
N ALA A 305 -10.75 -33.95 4.95
CA ALA A 305 -10.81 -32.75 5.80
C ALA A 305 -9.49 -31.96 5.77
N GLU A 306 -8.34 -32.65 5.67
CA GLU A 306 -7.02 -32.02 5.57
C GLU A 306 -6.90 -31.11 4.35
N ARG A 307 -7.49 -31.51 3.21
CA ARG A 307 -7.53 -30.66 2.01
C ARG A 307 -8.23 -29.34 2.29
N VAL A 308 -9.39 -29.35 2.95
CA VAL A 308 -10.15 -28.13 3.29
C VAL A 308 -9.35 -27.23 4.23
N GLU A 309 -8.65 -27.82 5.20
CA GLU A 309 -7.82 -27.07 6.14
C GLU A 309 -6.64 -26.38 5.45
N LEU A 310 -5.99 -27.06 4.50
CA LEU A 310 -4.93 -26.45 3.68
C LEU A 310 -5.48 -25.36 2.75
N GLU A 311 -6.67 -25.54 2.18
CA GLU A 311 -7.32 -24.49 1.38
C GLU A 311 -7.66 -23.24 2.23
N ARG A 312 -8.06 -23.44 3.49
CA ARG A 312 -8.31 -22.37 4.45
C ARG A 312 -7.02 -21.63 4.81
N SER A 313 -5.95 -22.38 5.10
CA SER A 313 -4.60 -21.83 5.35
C SER A 313 -4.09 -21.04 4.14
N PHE A 314 -4.32 -21.54 2.93
CA PHE A 314 -4.00 -20.81 1.70
C PHE A 314 -4.77 -19.48 1.59
N ALA A 315 -6.07 -19.47 1.91
CA ALA A 315 -6.87 -18.23 1.91
C ALA A 315 -6.36 -17.21 2.95
N GLU A 316 -5.94 -17.66 4.13
CA GLU A 316 -5.30 -16.82 5.16
C GLU A 316 -3.98 -16.20 4.67
N GLN A 317 -3.13 -17.02 4.04
CA GLN A 317 -1.88 -16.55 3.44
C GLN A 317 -2.15 -15.60 2.27
N ALA A 318 -3.16 -15.86 1.46
CA ALA A 318 -3.56 -14.97 0.36
C ALA A 318 -3.98 -13.59 0.86
N ARG A 319 -4.75 -13.50 1.96
CA ARG A 319 -5.09 -12.21 2.60
C ARG A 319 -3.86 -11.45 3.06
N THR A 320 -2.90 -12.16 3.63
CA THR A 320 -1.65 -11.57 4.14
C THR A 320 -0.71 -11.14 3.00
N GLY A 321 -0.68 -11.91 1.91
CA GLY A 321 0.19 -11.68 0.75
C GLY A 321 -0.35 -10.66 -0.26
N LEU A 322 -1.68 -10.49 -0.37
CA LEU A 322 -2.30 -9.61 -1.37
C LEU A 322 -1.77 -8.16 -1.35
N PRO A 323 -1.50 -7.50 -0.20
CA PRO A 323 -0.91 -6.17 -0.18
C PRO A 323 0.47 -6.06 -0.85
N LEU A 324 1.26 -7.15 -0.86
CA LEU A 324 2.56 -7.21 -1.53
C LEU A 324 2.40 -7.35 -3.06
N MET A 325 1.21 -7.75 -3.50
CA MET A 325 0.88 -8.19 -4.85
C MET A 325 -0.51 -7.71 -5.29
N PRO A 326 -0.74 -6.37 -5.28
CA PRO A 326 -2.05 -5.84 -5.61
C PRO A 326 -2.44 -6.24 -7.04
N GLY A 327 -3.60 -6.89 -7.18
CA GLY A 327 -4.16 -7.28 -8.48
C GLY A 327 -3.84 -8.71 -8.95
N HIS A 328 -3.11 -9.53 -8.17
CA HIS A 328 -2.94 -10.94 -8.54
C HIS A 328 -4.27 -11.71 -8.42
N PRO A 329 -4.80 -12.33 -9.50
CA PRO A 329 -6.17 -12.86 -9.51
C PRO A 329 -6.38 -13.98 -8.51
N LEU A 330 -5.47 -14.96 -8.45
CA LEU A 330 -5.56 -16.08 -7.50
C LEU A 330 -5.60 -15.57 -6.05
N LEU A 331 -4.68 -14.66 -5.69
CA LEU A 331 -4.61 -14.14 -4.32
C LEU A 331 -5.83 -13.28 -4.00
N ALA A 332 -6.32 -12.48 -4.96
CA ALA A 332 -7.49 -11.64 -4.77
C ALA A 332 -8.76 -12.47 -4.53
N GLU A 333 -8.95 -13.55 -5.30
CA GLU A 333 -10.11 -14.44 -5.15
C GLU A 333 -10.07 -15.21 -3.82
N HIS A 334 -8.90 -15.70 -3.42
CA HIS A 334 -8.73 -16.43 -2.16
C HIS A 334 -8.70 -15.50 -0.94
N ALA A 335 -8.32 -14.24 -1.10
CA ALA A 335 -8.37 -13.25 -0.03
C ALA A 335 -9.81 -12.77 0.26
N ARG A 336 -10.71 -12.81 -0.73
CA ARG A 336 -12.09 -12.33 -0.60
C ARG A 336 -12.95 -13.33 0.18
N VAL A 337 -13.19 -13.05 1.46
CA VAL A 337 -14.16 -13.78 2.28
C VAL A 337 -15.58 -13.50 1.79
N LEU A 338 -16.38 -14.54 1.62
CA LEU A 338 -17.77 -14.43 1.19
C LEU A 338 -18.69 -13.99 2.34
N THR A 339 -19.70 -13.20 1.99
CA THR A 339 -20.79 -12.88 2.92
C THR A 339 -21.75 -14.06 3.06
N ALA A 340 -22.56 -14.08 4.12
CA ALA A 340 -23.56 -15.14 4.34
C ALA A 340 -24.57 -15.28 3.19
N ALA A 341 -24.84 -14.20 2.45
CA ALA A 341 -25.72 -14.21 1.28
C ALA A 341 -25.06 -14.79 0.02
N GLU A 342 -23.72 -14.78 -0.06
CA GLU A 342 -22.95 -15.31 -1.19
C GLU A 342 -22.47 -16.74 -0.95
N ASP A 343 -22.29 -17.14 0.31
CA ASP A 343 -21.75 -18.45 0.69
C ASP A 343 -22.87 -19.52 0.73
N PRO A 344 -22.85 -20.50 -0.20
CA PRO A 344 -23.85 -21.56 -0.25
C PRO A 344 -23.80 -22.50 0.96
N TYR A 345 -22.74 -22.50 1.76
CA TYR A 345 -22.63 -23.34 2.94
C TYR A 345 -22.77 -22.55 4.24
N SER A 346 -23.22 -21.28 4.16
CA SER A 346 -23.41 -20.45 5.34
C SER A 346 -24.56 -20.95 6.20
N HIS A 347 -24.25 -21.34 7.44
CA HIS A 347 -25.24 -21.62 8.46
C HIS A 347 -24.87 -20.88 9.74
N PRO A 348 -25.71 -19.97 10.28
CA PRO A 348 -25.35 -19.09 11.39
C PRO A 348 -24.81 -19.84 12.62
N MET A 349 -25.41 -20.98 12.96
CA MET A 349 -24.97 -21.81 14.08
C MET A 349 -23.58 -22.43 13.82
N LEU A 350 -23.31 -22.96 12.63
CA LEU A 350 -22.05 -23.63 12.32
C LEU A 350 -20.89 -22.63 12.29
N VAL A 351 -21.12 -21.50 11.64
CA VAL A 351 -20.18 -20.38 11.55
C VAL A 351 -19.81 -19.85 12.95
N SER A 352 -20.81 -19.73 13.84
CA SER A 352 -20.59 -19.30 15.22
C SER A 352 -19.84 -20.36 16.04
N LEU A 353 -20.19 -21.65 15.91
CA LEU A 353 -19.47 -22.75 16.56
C LEU A 353 -17.98 -22.77 16.18
N ALA A 354 -17.68 -22.58 14.90
CA ALA A 354 -16.31 -22.57 14.40
C ALA A 354 -15.49 -21.37 14.92
N ARG A 355 -16.08 -20.17 15.00
CA ARG A 355 -15.42 -19.00 15.61
C ARG A 355 -15.19 -19.15 17.11
N LEU A 356 -16.17 -19.69 17.83
CA LEU A 356 -16.04 -19.93 19.26
C LEU A 356 -14.91 -20.93 19.56
N GLU A 357 -14.71 -21.92 18.70
CA GLU A 357 -13.57 -22.84 18.80
C GLU A 357 -12.24 -22.12 18.61
N ALA A 358 -12.09 -21.35 17.53
CA ALA A 358 -10.86 -20.60 17.27
C ALA A 358 -10.49 -19.68 18.45
N THR A 359 -11.49 -18.98 18.99
CA THR A 359 -11.31 -18.10 20.17
C THR A 359 -10.97 -18.89 21.44
N SER A 360 -11.57 -20.07 21.62
CA SER A 360 -11.31 -20.92 22.79
C SER A 360 -9.87 -21.43 22.79
N MET A 361 -9.32 -21.79 21.62
CA MET A 361 -7.93 -22.21 21.45
C MET A 361 -6.90 -21.11 21.79
N GLU A 362 -7.27 -19.84 21.60
CA GLU A 362 -6.43 -18.68 21.95
C GLU A 362 -6.51 -18.27 23.43
N SER A 363 -7.59 -18.65 24.13
CA SER A 363 -7.84 -18.24 25.52
C SER A 363 -7.32 -19.26 26.55
N VAL A 364 -6.59 -18.80 27.58
CA VAL A 364 -5.96 -19.67 28.60
C VAL A 364 -6.96 -20.26 29.62
N THR A 365 -8.19 -19.73 29.71
CA THR A 365 -9.22 -20.31 30.61
C THR A 365 -10.63 -20.18 30.03
N PRO A 366 -11.09 -21.13 29.19
CA PRO A 366 -12.51 -21.37 29.00
C PRO A 366 -13.11 -21.83 30.33
N GLY A 367 -14.32 -21.40 30.66
CA GLY A 367 -15.08 -22.08 31.71
C GLY A 367 -15.26 -23.55 31.29
N ASN A 368 -14.86 -24.49 32.15
CA ASN A 368 -14.83 -25.93 31.82
C ASN A 368 -16.16 -26.43 31.21
N ASP A 369 -17.28 -25.87 31.66
CA ASP A 369 -18.63 -26.21 31.18
C ASP A 369 -18.92 -25.75 29.73
N LEU A 370 -18.41 -24.58 29.31
CA LEU A 370 -18.60 -24.08 27.94
C LEU A 370 -17.79 -24.91 26.95
N GLN A 371 -16.55 -25.25 27.30
CA GLN A 371 -15.70 -26.08 26.45
C GLN A 371 -16.31 -27.47 26.26
N ALA A 372 -16.80 -28.10 27.34
CA ALA A 372 -17.49 -29.37 27.25
C ALA A 372 -18.75 -29.30 26.37
N ALA A 373 -19.56 -28.24 26.53
CA ALA A 373 -20.73 -28.02 25.69
C ALA A 373 -20.37 -27.80 24.21
N LEU A 374 -19.31 -27.05 23.92
CA LEU A 374 -18.81 -26.80 22.57
C LEU A 374 -18.32 -28.09 21.91
N THR A 375 -17.51 -28.90 22.60
CA THR A 375 -17.04 -30.20 22.11
C THR A 375 -18.22 -31.12 21.81
N HIS A 376 -19.17 -31.25 22.73
CA HIS A 376 -20.34 -32.10 22.54
C HIS A 376 -21.20 -31.67 21.33
N ALA A 377 -21.47 -30.37 21.20
CA ALA A 377 -22.24 -29.85 20.07
C ALA A 377 -21.53 -30.10 18.73
N ARG A 378 -20.19 -30.00 18.69
CA ARG A 378 -19.40 -30.29 17.49
C ARG A 378 -19.41 -31.76 17.11
N GLU A 379 -19.27 -32.65 18.09
CA GLU A 379 -19.38 -34.09 17.87
C GLU A 379 -20.76 -34.44 17.30
N GLU A 380 -21.85 -33.94 17.92
CA GLU A 380 -23.21 -34.19 17.45
C GLU A 380 -23.47 -33.61 16.05
N VAL A 381 -22.98 -32.39 15.77
CA VAL A 381 -23.04 -31.78 14.43
C VAL A 381 -22.28 -32.63 13.40
N GLY A 382 -21.06 -33.06 13.74
CA GLY A 382 -20.24 -33.90 12.88
C GLY A 382 -20.92 -35.23 12.55
N GLU A 383 -21.51 -35.88 13.56
CA GLU A 383 -22.27 -37.13 13.39
C GLU A 383 -23.50 -36.93 12.50
N ARG A 384 -24.31 -35.89 12.76
CA ARG A 384 -25.52 -35.59 11.98
C ARG A 384 -25.19 -35.27 10.52
N LEU A 385 -24.18 -34.44 10.28
CA LEU A 385 -23.74 -34.09 8.92
C LEU A 385 -23.11 -35.30 8.19
N SER A 386 -22.30 -36.10 8.88
CA SER A 386 -21.74 -37.32 8.31
C SER A 386 -22.82 -38.31 7.90
N ALA A 387 -23.83 -38.50 8.76
CA ALA A 387 -24.97 -39.36 8.46
C ALA A 387 -25.79 -38.84 7.27
N LEU A 388 -26.02 -37.52 7.20
CA LEU A 388 -26.71 -36.88 6.08
C LEU A 388 -25.96 -37.11 4.77
N PHE A 389 -24.66 -36.77 4.73
CA PHE A 389 -23.86 -36.85 3.51
C PHE A 389 -23.58 -38.29 3.08
N ALA A 390 -23.56 -39.25 4.01
CA ALA A 390 -23.46 -40.67 3.66
C ALA A 390 -24.64 -41.17 2.80
N LEU A 391 -25.83 -40.55 2.91
CA LEU A 391 -26.98 -40.86 2.04
C LEU A 391 -26.75 -40.43 0.58
N ARG A 392 -25.79 -39.53 0.35
CA ARG A 392 -25.45 -38.93 -0.95
C ARG A 392 -24.03 -39.28 -1.39
N GLU A 393 -23.43 -40.33 -0.84
CA GLU A 393 -22.01 -40.61 -1.04
C GLU A 393 -21.63 -40.75 -2.52
N ASP A 394 -22.47 -41.41 -3.32
CA ASP A 394 -22.21 -41.57 -4.75
C ASP A 394 -22.30 -40.24 -5.53
N ASP A 395 -23.24 -39.36 -5.18
CA ASP A 395 -23.35 -38.01 -5.76
C ASP A 395 -22.11 -37.17 -5.42
N LEU A 396 -21.67 -37.21 -4.16
CA LEU A 396 -20.47 -36.53 -3.68
C LEU A 396 -19.21 -37.04 -4.38
N ARG A 397 -19.08 -38.36 -4.52
CA ARG A 397 -17.95 -38.99 -5.22
C ARG A 397 -17.95 -38.59 -6.70
N GLY A 398 -19.12 -38.53 -7.33
CA GLY A 398 -19.29 -38.07 -8.71
C GLY A 398 -18.84 -36.61 -8.90
N ALA A 399 -19.03 -35.77 -7.89
CA ALA A 399 -18.59 -34.37 -7.87
C ALA A 399 -17.12 -34.17 -7.42
N GLY A 400 -16.37 -35.25 -7.16
CA GLY A 400 -14.96 -35.18 -6.76
C GLY A 400 -14.73 -34.75 -5.31
N THR A 401 -15.69 -35.01 -4.42
CA THR A 401 -15.58 -34.76 -2.97
C THR A 401 -15.91 -36.02 -2.17
N SER A 402 -15.65 -36.02 -0.86
CA SER A 402 -16.01 -37.08 0.07
C SER A 402 -16.98 -36.58 1.13
N VAL A 403 -17.57 -37.50 1.90
CA VAL A 403 -18.38 -37.18 3.08
C VAL A 403 -17.57 -36.35 4.07
N GLU A 404 -16.37 -36.82 4.40
CA GLU A 404 -15.47 -36.14 5.34
C GLU A 404 -15.12 -34.72 4.89
N GLU A 405 -14.76 -34.57 3.61
CA GLU A 405 -14.48 -33.25 3.05
C GLU A 405 -15.72 -32.36 3.06
N MET A 406 -16.91 -32.89 2.76
CA MET A 406 -18.14 -32.08 2.79
C MET A 406 -18.48 -31.61 4.21
N VAL A 407 -18.28 -32.45 5.23
CA VAL A 407 -18.41 -32.03 6.64
C VAL A 407 -17.43 -30.89 6.95
N ALA A 408 -16.17 -31.02 6.56
CA ALA A 408 -15.17 -29.97 6.78
C ALA A 408 -15.50 -28.68 6.01
N ARG A 409 -15.95 -28.81 4.75
CA ARG A 409 -16.39 -27.68 3.93
C ARG A 409 -17.53 -26.95 4.58
N VAL A 410 -18.51 -27.61 5.19
CA VAL A 410 -19.72 -27.00 5.78
C VAL A 410 -19.48 -26.47 7.20
N THR A 411 -18.56 -27.07 7.95
CA THR A 411 -18.22 -26.62 9.31
C THR A 411 -17.13 -25.54 9.36
N ALA A 412 -16.52 -25.19 8.23
CA ALA A 412 -15.56 -24.10 8.15
C ALA A 412 -16.17 -22.75 8.62
N PRO A 413 -15.40 -21.93 9.37
CA PRO A 413 -15.88 -20.65 9.90
C PRO A 413 -16.17 -19.61 8.81
N GLU A 414 -15.42 -19.68 7.72
CA GLU A 414 -15.52 -18.78 6.58
C GLU A 414 -14.97 -19.46 5.32
N ARG A 415 -15.36 -18.95 4.16
CA ARG A 415 -14.93 -19.43 2.85
C ARG A 415 -14.60 -18.25 1.95
N SER A 416 -13.54 -18.42 1.17
CA SER A 416 -13.15 -17.47 0.15
C SER A 416 -13.92 -17.70 -1.17
N ALA A 417 -14.00 -16.66 -1.99
CA ALA A 417 -14.58 -16.77 -3.33
C ALA A 417 -13.82 -17.81 -4.18
N GLY A 418 -12.48 -17.85 -4.06
CA GLY A 418 -11.65 -18.84 -4.75
C GLY A 418 -11.93 -20.29 -4.33
N GLN A 419 -12.19 -20.55 -3.04
CA GLN A 419 -12.59 -21.89 -2.56
C GLN A 419 -13.91 -22.35 -3.18
N ILE A 420 -14.96 -21.51 -3.11
CA ILE A 420 -16.26 -21.86 -3.71
C ILE A 420 -16.14 -22.05 -5.22
N ALA A 421 -15.40 -21.17 -5.91
CA ALA A 421 -15.18 -21.30 -7.35
C ALA A 421 -14.51 -22.63 -7.70
N ALA A 422 -13.51 -23.05 -6.93
CA ALA A 422 -12.82 -24.33 -7.12
C ALA A 422 -13.70 -25.55 -6.79
N TRP A 423 -14.60 -25.45 -5.82
CA TRP A 423 -15.54 -26.53 -5.49
C TRP A 423 -16.66 -26.65 -6.52
N HIS A 424 -17.00 -25.55 -7.20
CA HIS A 424 -17.96 -25.52 -8.32
C HIS A 424 -17.32 -25.86 -9.66
N ASP A 425 -16.00 -26.06 -9.70
CA ASP A 425 -15.32 -26.47 -10.92
C ASP A 425 -15.60 -27.95 -11.17
N GLN A 426 -16.24 -28.21 -12.30
CA GLN A 426 -16.72 -29.53 -12.70
C GLN A 426 -16.31 -29.77 -14.15
N PRO A 427 -15.99 -31.03 -14.53
CA PRO A 427 -15.37 -31.33 -15.82
C PRO A 427 -16.25 -30.99 -17.02
N THR A 428 -17.57 -30.91 -16.83
CA THR A 428 -18.54 -30.54 -17.88
C THR A 428 -19.56 -29.52 -17.38
N ALA A 429 -20.19 -28.80 -18.31
CA ALA A 429 -21.22 -27.82 -17.97
C ALA A 429 -22.45 -28.49 -17.35
N GLU A 430 -22.80 -29.69 -17.83
CA GLU A 430 -23.92 -30.49 -17.31
C GLU A 430 -23.64 -30.94 -15.86
N ALA A 431 -22.42 -31.42 -15.58
CA ALA A 431 -22.02 -31.81 -14.23
C ALA A 431 -22.03 -30.59 -13.28
N LYS A 432 -21.63 -29.42 -13.77
CA LYS A 432 -21.70 -28.16 -13.01
C LYS A 432 -23.13 -27.77 -12.63
N VAL A 433 -24.08 -27.92 -13.57
CA VAL A 433 -25.50 -27.63 -13.30
C VAL A 433 -26.07 -28.62 -12.30
N LEU A 434 -25.83 -29.92 -12.50
CA LEU A 434 -26.29 -30.96 -11.58
C LEU A 434 -25.74 -30.74 -10.18
N TRP A 435 -24.44 -30.44 -10.05
CA TRP A 435 -23.83 -30.13 -8.76
C TRP A 435 -24.48 -28.93 -8.07
N ARG A 436 -24.81 -27.87 -8.81
CA ARG A 436 -25.52 -26.71 -8.26
C ARG A 436 -26.95 -27.03 -7.82
N GLU A 437 -27.60 -28.02 -8.41
CA GLU A 437 -28.90 -28.49 -7.95
C GLU A 437 -28.73 -29.30 -6.66
N THR A 438 -27.80 -30.25 -6.63
CA THR A 438 -27.45 -31.03 -5.43
C THR A 438 -27.03 -30.12 -4.26
N GLU A 439 -26.23 -29.09 -4.51
CA GLU A 439 -25.80 -28.13 -3.47
C GLU A 439 -26.99 -27.39 -2.84
N ARG A 440 -28.00 -26.99 -3.64
CA ARG A 440 -29.21 -26.35 -3.11
C ARG A 440 -30.05 -27.31 -2.29
N ASP A 441 -30.17 -28.56 -2.72
CA ASP A 441 -30.89 -29.58 -1.95
C ASP A 441 -30.17 -29.85 -0.62
N LEU A 442 -28.84 -29.99 -0.65
CA LEU A 442 -28.01 -30.17 0.55
C LEU A 442 -28.16 -29.01 1.53
N GLN A 443 -28.29 -27.76 1.07
CA GLN A 443 -28.55 -26.62 1.97
C GLN A 443 -29.81 -26.79 2.81
N LEU A 444 -30.91 -27.22 2.17
CA LEU A 444 -32.18 -27.46 2.85
C LEU A 444 -32.06 -28.65 3.80
N GLU A 445 -31.42 -29.72 3.35
CA GLU A 445 -31.21 -30.93 4.14
C GLU A 445 -30.30 -30.69 5.37
N ILE A 446 -29.26 -29.84 5.24
CA ILE A 446 -28.38 -29.43 6.35
C ILE A 446 -29.19 -28.68 7.41
N HIS A 447 -30.03 -27.73 7.00
CA HIS A 447 -30.87 -26.99 7.93
C HIS A 447 -31.82 -27.93 8.69
N ASP A 448 -32.43 -28.89 7.98
CA ASP A 448 -33.30 -29.90 8.59
C ASP A 448 -32.54 -30.85 9.55
N ALA A 449 -31.34 -31.30 9.17
CA ALA A 449 -30.53 -32.19 9.99
C ALA A 449 -30.06 -31.54 11.31
N LEU A 450 -29.85 -30.23 11.29
CA LEU A 450 -29.41 -29.45 12.45
C LEU A 450 -30.59 -28.95 13.30
N ARG A 451 -31.84 -29.11 12.83
CA ARG A 451 -33.03 -28.77 13.62
C ARG A 451 -33.08 -29.62 14.90
N GLY A 452 -33.39 -28.98 16.02
CA GLY A 452 -33.46 -29.64 17.32
C GLY A 452 -32.13 -30.13 17.88
N LEU A 453 -31.00 -29.54 17.44
CA LEU A 453 -29.71 -29.73 18.13
C LEU A 453 -29.84 -29.26 19.59
N THR A 454 -29.45 -30.11 20.53
CA THR A 454 -29.56 -29.76 21.96
C THR A 454 -28.39 -28.87 22.36
N VAL A 455 -28.65 -27.57 22.48
CA VAL A 455 -27.62 -26.61 22.86
C VAL A 455 -27.70 -26.33 24.36
N ALA A 456 -26.64 -26.69 25.09
CA ALA A 456 -26.55 -26.40 26.53
C ALA A 456 -26.59 -24.86 26.78
N PRO A 457 -27.17 -24.40 27.91
CA PRO A 457 -27.33 -22.96 28.17
C PRO A 457 -26.06 -22.11 28.03
N PRO A 458 -24.87 -22.53 28.52
CA PRO A 458 -23.64 -21.76 28.34
C PRO A 458 -23.27 -21.54 26.87
N LEU A 459 -23.47 -22.57 26.04
CA LEU A 459 -23.20 -22.50 24.61
C LEU A 459 -24.26 -21.67 23.88
N ALA A 460 -25.53 -21.78 24.26
CA ALA A 460 -26.60 -20.96 23.68
C ALA A 460 -26.35 -19.46 23.91
N GLU A 461 -25.94 -19.07 25.11
CA GLU A 461 -25.57 -17.68 25.40
C GLU A 461 -24.34 -17.23 24.59
N ALA A 462 -23.33 -18.09 24.45
CA ALA A 462 -22.13 -17.79 23.66
C ALA A 462 -22.44 -17.62 22.17
N LEU A 463 -23.29 -18.50 21.60
CA LEU A 463 -23.75 -18.42 20.22
C LEU A 463 -24.56 -17.15 19.97
N ALA A 464 -25.50 -16.82 20.87
CA ALA A 464 -26.29 -15.60 20.74
C ALA A 464 -25.42 -14.35 20.80
N ARG A 465 -24.41 -14.32 21.68
CA ARG A 465 -23.45 -13.22 21.76
C ARG A 465 -22.63 -13.08 20.48
N ASP A 466 -22.06 -14.17 19.97
CA ASP A 466 -21.29 -14.15 18.71
C ASP A 466 -22.16 -13.66 17.55
N GLN A 467 -23.37 -14.19 17.39
CA GLN A 467 -24.28 -13.78 16.31
C GLN A 467 -24.70 -12.32 16.44
N LEU A 468 -24.97 -11.81 17.65
CA LEU A 468 -25.29 -10.40 17.86
C LEU A 468 -24.12 -9.46 17.52
N LEU A 469 -22.88 -9.89 17.77
CA LEU A 469 -21.68 -9.11 17.44
C LEU A 469 -21.42 -9.10 15.92
N MET A 470 -21.79 -10.17 15.22
CA MET A 470 -21.58 -10.33 13.78
C MET A 470 -22.77 -9.88 12.93
N ALA A 471 -23.94 -9.69 13.56
CA ALA A 471 -25.15 -9.25 12.89
C ALA A 471 -24.97 -7.86 12.29
N GLU A 472 -25.55 -7.64 11.11
CA GLU A 472 -25.64 -6.31 10.55
C GLU A 472 -26.43 -5.39 11.49
N ARG A 473 -26.00 -4.12 11.61
CA ARG A 473 -26.59 -3.14 12.56
C ARG A 473 -28.12 -2.99 12.50
N HIS A 474 -28.74 -3.38 11.39
CA HIS A 474 -30.17 -3.25 11.13
C HIS A 474 -30.92 -4.58 11.05
N LEU A 475 -30.25 -5.70 11.32
CA LEU A 475 -30.88 -7.02 11.44
C LEU A 475 -31.79 -7.02 12.67
N ARG A 476 -33.01 -7.59 12.55
CA ARG A 476 -33.93 -7.69 13.70
C ARG A 476 -33.41 -8.74 14.68
N LEU A 477 -33.73 -8.57 15.97
CA LEU A 477 -33.36 -9.58 16.97
C LEU A 477 -34.07 -10.92 16.73
N SER A 478 -35.33 -10.90 16.27
CA SER A 478 -36.07 -12.09 15.80
C SER A 478 -35.41 -12.80 14.60
N GLU A 479 -34.52 -12.12 13.87
CA GLU A 479 -33.77 -12.71 12.75
C GLU A 479 -32.43 -13.30 13.20
N VAL A 480 -32.09 -13.21 14.49
CA VAL A 480 -30.89 -13.82 15.08
C VAL A 480 -31.25 -15.19 15.65
N PRO A 481 -30.88 -16.31 14.98
CA PRO A 481 -31.41 -17.64 15.33
C PRO A 481 -31.12 -18.08 16.77
N ALA A 482 -29.95 -17.74 17.31
CA ALA A 482 -29.61 -18.09 18.69
C ALA A 482 -30.35 -17.25 19.74
N VAL A 483 -30.76 -16.02 19.41
CA VAL A 483 -31.62 -15.22 20.29
C VAL A 483 -33.03 -15.79 20.29
N GLU A 484 -33.58 -16.07 19.11
CA GLU A 484 -34.91 -16.69 18.96
C GLU A 484 -35.01 -18.03 19.72
N ALA A 485 -34.00 -18.89 19.57
CA ALA A 485 -33.96 -20.17 20.30
C ALA A 485 -33.96 -19.98 21.84
N ILE A 486 -33.36 -18.90 22.35
CA ILE A 486 -33.42 -18.58 23.77
C ILE A 486 -34.80 -18.05 24.15
N VAL A 487 -35.41 -17.21 23.30
CA VAL A 487 -36.76 -16.67 23.49
C VAL A 487 -37.78 -17.81 23.58
N ASP A 488 -37.81 -18.70 22.59
CA ASP A 488 -38.67 -19.90 22.56
C ASP A 488 -38.52 -20.72 23.85
N ARG A 489 -37.28 -21.01 24.24
CA ARG A 489 -36.98 -21.73 25.48
C ARG A 489 -37.49 -20.98 26.72
N MET A 490 -37.40 -19.65 26.76
CA MET A 490 -37.94 -18.87 27.88
C MET A 490 -39.47 -18.92 27.93
N GLN A 491 -40.15 -18.97 26.78
CA GLN A 491 -41.61 -19.14 26.72
C GLN A 491 -42.05 -20.50 27.26
N GLU A 492 -41.24 -21.54 27.06
CA GLU A 492 -41.50 -22.89 27.57
C GLU A 492 -41.17 -23.05 29.06
N VAL A 493 -40.07 -22.44 29.52
CA VAL A 493 -39.51 -22.65 30.87
C VAL A 493 -40.11 -21.71 31.91
N LEU A 494 -40.43 -20.47 31.55
CA LEU A 494 -40.96 -19.48 32.51
C LEU A 494 -42.44 -19.70 32.79
N ARG A 495 -42.83 -19.43 34.03
CA ARG A 495 -44.26 -19.41 34.41
C ARG A 495 -44.95 -18.24 33.73
N PRO A 496 -46.25 -18.33 33.41
CA PRO A 496 -47.00 -17.23 32.78
C PRO A 496 -46.88 -15.89 33.54
N GLU A 497 -46.92 -15.91 34.87
CA GLU A 497 -46.75 -14.73 35.73
C GLU A 497 -45.37 -14.07 35.58
N ASP A 498 -44.33 -14.89 35.39
CA ASP A 498 -42.96 -14.41 35.21
C ASP A 498 -42.76 -13.86 33.78
N LEU A 499 -43.43 -14.43 32.78
CA LEU A 499 -43.46 -13.88 31.41
C LEU A 499 -44.13 -12.50 31.38
N ASP A 500 -45.26 -12.32 32.07
CA ASP A 500 -45.93 -11.02 32.13
C ASP A 500 -45.08 -9.96 32.84
N ARG A 501 -44.34 -10.35 33.87
CA ARG A 501 -43.35 -9.48 34.52
C ARG A 501 -42.25 -9.04 33.56
N VAL A 502 -41.68 -9.98 32.79
CA VAL A 502 -40.67 -9.66 31.76
C VAL A 502 -41.23 -8.70 30.71
N ARG A 503 -42.45 -8.95 30.21
CA ARG A 503 -43.14 -8.09 29.23
C ARG A 503 -43.39 -6.67 29.77
N SER A 504 -43.63 -6.54 31.08
CA SER A 504 -43.78 -5.25 31.77
C SER A 504 -42.46 -4.51 32.03
N GLY A 505 -41.31 -5.15 31.76
CA GLY A 505 -39.97 -4.56 31.91
C GLY A 505 -39.15 -5.05 33.12
N ASP A 506 -39.67 -6.01 33.90
CA ASP A 506 -38.92 -6.62 35.01
C ASP A 506 -38.07 -7.79 34.50
N LEU A 507 -36.75 -7.60 34.44
CA LEU A 507 -35.78 -8.60 33.97
C LEU A 507 -35.37 -9.62 35.04
N ALA A 508 -35.85 -9.50 36.29
CA ALA A 508 -35.47 -10.40 37.37
C ALA A 508 -35.78 -11.89 37.06
N PRO A 509 -36.91 -12.25 36.41
CA PRO A 509 -37.18 -13.64 36.07
C PRO A 509 -36.18 -14.26 35.09
N LEU A 510 -35.55 -13.45 34.23
CA LEU A 510 -34.54 -13.91 33.27
C LEU A 510 -33.15 -14.10 33.91
N ALA A 511 -32.88 -13.46 35.06
CA ALA A 511 -31.57 -13.48 35.71
C ALA A 511 -31.11 -14.89 36.15
N ALA A 512 -32.06 -15.78 36.42
CA ALA A 512 -31.77 -17.17 36.77
C ALA A 512 -31.41 -18.05 35.56
N GLN A 513 -31.77 -17.63 34.35
CA GLN A 513 -31.68 -18.44 33.12
C GLN A 513 -30.63 -17.92 32.12
N ILE A 514 -30.35 -16.62 32.14
CA ILE A 514 -29.43 -15.94 31.23
C ILE A 514 -28.46 -15.12 32.08
N ARG A 515 -27.17 -15.45 32.02
CA ARG A 515 -26.14 -14.78 32.81
C ARG A 515 -25.81 -13.41 32.23
N ASP A 516 -25.67 -13.32 30.91
CA ASP A 516 -25.30 -12.08 30.22
C ASP A 516 -26.40 -10.99 30.32
N PRO A 517 -26.10 -9.80 30.89
CA PRO A 517 -27.08 -8.72 31.03
C PRO A 517 -27.56 -8.13 29.69
N ALA A 518 -26.69 -8.04 28.68
CA ALA A 518 -27.05 -7.51 27.38
C ALA A 518 -27.97 -8.49 26.63
N LEU A 519 -27.65 -9.78 26.70
CA LEU A 519 -28.50 -10.83 26.14
C LEU A 519 -29.86 -10.89 26.84
N ARG A 520 -29.92 -10.71 28.16
CA ARG A 520 -31.18 -10.58 28.91
C ARG A 520 -32.06 -9.46 28.37
N ALA A 521 -31.48 -8.29 28.10
CA ALA A 521 -32.22 -7.16 27.55
C ALA A 521 -32.74 -7.46 26.14
N ALA A 522 -31.94 -8.11 25.30
CA ALA A 522 -32.36 -8.52 23.95
C ALA A 522 -33.52 -9.53 23.98
N VAL A 523 -33.41 -10.59 24.79
CA VAL A 523 -34.47 -11.60 24.93
C VAL A 523 -35.75 -11.01 25.53
N ALA A 524 -35.63 -10.13 26.52
CA ALA A 524 -36.80 -9.45 27.08
C ALA A 524 -37.50 -8.53 26.07
N HIS A 525 -36.73 -7.90 25.17
CA HIS A 525 -37.29 -7.08 24.10
C HIS A 525 -38.14 -7.92 23.15
N GLU A 526 -37.66 -9.09 22.73
CA GLU A 526 -38.42 -9.99 21.84
C GLU A 526 -39.63 -10.62 22.54
N LEU A 527 -39.49 -11.10 23.78
CA LEU A 527 -40.62 -11.61 24.57
C LEU A 527 -41.75 -10.58 24.76
N LYS A 528 -41.38 -9.29 24.85
CA LYS A 528 -42.31 -8.18 24.88
C LYS A 528 -42.97 -7.97 23.51
N ASN A 529 -42.19 -7.91 22.43
CA ASN A 529 -42.68 -7.72 21.07
C ASN A 529 -43.67 -8.82 20.64
N GLU A 530 -43.40 -10.08 20.98
CA GLU A 530 -44.29 -11.21 20.68
C GLU A 530 -45.56 -11.22 21.53
N GLY A 531 -45.43 -10.93 22.84
CA GLY A 531 -46.58 -10.76 23.73
C GLY A 531 -47.54 -9.67 23.25
N ASP A 532 -46.95 -8.58 22.75
CA ASP A 532 -47.65 -7.42 22.20
C ASP A 532 -48.43 -7.70 20.90
N ILE A 533 -48.03 -8.72 20.13
CA ILE A 533 -48.77 -9.21 18.94
C ILE A 533 -49.96 -10.08 19.35
N SER A 534 -49.84 -10.81 20.46
CA SER A 534 -50.85 -11.80 20.90
C SER A 534 -52.06 -11.22 21.64
N GLN A 535 -51.95 -10.05 22.28
CA GLN A 535 -52.96 -9.55 23.22
C GLN A 535 -53.93 -8.48 22.67
N ASP A 536 -53.63 -7.76 21.58
CA ASP A 536 -54.55 -6.78 20.99
C ASP A 536 -54.33 -6.59 19.48
N GLY A 537 -55.15 -7.27 18.66
CA GLY A 537 -55.09 -7.25 17.20
C GLY A 537 -55.65 -5.97 16.53
N THR A 538 -55.30 -4.78 17.01
CA THR A 538 -55.74 -3.53 16.37
C THR A 538 -54.81 -3.09 15.24
N VAL A 539 -55.39 -2.82 14.06
CA VAL A 539 -54.71 -2.40 12.81
C VAL A 539 -53.80 -1.17 12.99
N ALA A 540 -54.09 -0.30 13.96
CA ALA A 540 -53.28 0.87 14.29
C ALA A 540 -51.86 0.51 14.78
N ARG A 541 -51.73 -0.59 15.52
CA ARG A 541 -50.44 -1.04 16.07
C ARG A 541 -49.57 -1.70 15.01
N TRP A 542 -50.17 -2.46 14.09
CA TRP A 542 -49.51 -2.91 12.86
C TRP A 542 -49.00 -1.73 12.04
N ALA A 543 -49.79 -0.65 11.94
CA ALA A 543 -49.34 0.56 11.25
C ALA A 543 -48.16 1.26 11.94
N ASP A 544 -48.09 1.27 13.27
CA ASP A 544 -46.93 1.81 14.01
C ASP A 544 -45.68 0.92 13.89
N LEU A 545 -45.86 -0.40 13.95
CA LEU A 545 -44.78 -1.37 13.72
C LEU A 545 -44.24 -1.23 12.29
N THR A 546 -45.11 -1.17 11.28
CA THR A 546 -44.74 -0.95 9.89
C THR A 546 -44.10 0.43 9.67
N ARG A 547 -44.55 1.50 10.34
CA ARG A 547 -43.92 2.83 10.28
C ARG A 547 -42.50 2.81 10.85
N ASN A 548 -42.30 2.17 12.00
CA ASN A 548 -40.96 2.04 12.59
C ASN A 548 -40.05 1.15 11.74
N GLN A 549 -40.60 0.09 11.13
CA GLN A 549 -39.88 -0.78 10.18
C GLN A 549 -39.50 -0.03 8.88
N ALA A 550 -40.42 0.75 8.31
CA ALA A 550 -40.14 1.58 7.14
C ALA A 550 -39.06 2.62 7.44
N ARG A 551 -39.10 3.24 8.62
CA ARG A 551 -38.08 4.21 9.06
C ARG A 551 -36.71 3.56 9.27
N ALA A 552 -36.65 2.33 9.78
CA ALA A 552 -35.41 1.58 9.91
C ALA A 552 -34.83 1.18 8.54
N ALA A 553 -35.69 0.77 7.60
CA ALA A 553 -35.30 0.46 6.22
C ALA A 553 -34.81 1.72 5.46
N GLU A 554 -35.47 2.87 5.63
CA GLU A 554 -35.05 4.15 5.06
C GLU A 554 -33.68 4.62 5.59
N LEU A 555 -33.42 4.44 6.90
CA LEU A 555 -32.11 4.71 7.48
C LEU A 555 -31.01 3.77 6.93
N GLY A 556 -31.37 2.51 6.63
CA GLY A 556 -30.49 1.55 5.98
C GLY A 556 -30.16 1.90 4.51
N GLN A 557 -31.13 2.46 3.78
CA GLN A 557 -30.92 2.91 2.39
C GLN A 557 -30.14 4.24 2.30
N GLY A 558 -30.33 5.14 3.27
CA GLY A 558 -29.62 6.44 3.31
C GLY A 558 -28.11 6.34 3.47
N HIS A 559 -27.58 5.21 3.97
CA HIS A 559 -26.13 4.96 4.15
C HIS A 559 -25.50 4.10 3.06
N ARG A 560 -26.27 3.60 2.07
CA ARG A 560 -25.74 2.96 0.86
C ARG A 560 -25.52 3.95 -0.30
N SER A 561 -25.81 5.24 -0.11
CA SER A 561 -25.43 6.28 -1.07
C SER A 561 -23.98 6.71 -0.83
N PRO A 562 -23.12 6.79 -1.86
CA PRO A 562 -21.81 7.40 -1.71
C PRO A 562 -22.02 8.85 -1.27
N GLU A 563 -21.17 9.32 -0.37
CA GLU A 563 -21.14 10.67 0.18
C GLU A 563 -21.64 11.70 -0.84
N ARG A 564 -22.81 12.29 -0.55
CA ARG A 564 -23.20 13.54 -1.20
C ARG A 564 -22.21 14.58 -0.73
N ASP A 565 -21.29 14.90 -1.64
CA ASP A 565 -20.55 16.13 -1.77
C ASP A 565 -21.45 17.32 -1.39
N LEU A 566 -21.38 17.73 -0.13
CA LEU A 566 -21.90 19.01 0.32
C LEU A 566 -20.74 20.00 0.20
N GLY A 567 -20.54 20.46 -1.03
CA GLY A 567 -19.87 21.71 -1.30
C GLY A 567 -20.59 22.81 -0.53
N HIS A 568 -19.99 23.24 0.57
CA HIS A 568 -20.31 24.52 1.18
C HIS A 568 -19.47 25.59 0.48
N GLU A 569 -20.14 26.34 -0.40
CA GLU A 569 -19.72 27.68 -0.76
C GLU A 569 -19.64 28.53 0.53
N LEU A 570 -18.45 29.07 0.81
CA LEU A 570 -18.19 30.45 1.24
C LEU A 570 -16.69 30.77 1.07
#